data_AF-A0A378VZQ3-F1
#
_entry.id   AF-A0A378VZQ3-F1
#
_cell.length_a   1.000
_cell.length_b   1.000
_cell.length_c   1.000
_cell.angle_alpha   90.00
_cell.angle_beta   90.00
_cell.angle_gamma   90.00
#
_symmetry.space_group_name_H-M   'P 1'
#
loop_
_entity.id
_entity.type
_entity.pdbx_description
1 polymer ?
#
loop_
_entity_poly.entity_id
_entity_poly.type
_entity_poly.pdbx_seq_one_letter_code
_entity_poly.pdbx_strand_id
1 'polypeptide(L)'
;MMQTMMFALPTYLYGGDIEPDFLQILHWGGFLMVLPVVFYCAVPFYQGALRDLKNRRVGMDTPIAAAIIMTFIAGIYSLATNAGQGMYFESIAMLLFFLLGGRFMEHIARRKAGDAAERLVKLIPAFCHHMPDYPDTQETCEAAVVKLKAGDIVLVKPGETIPVDGTVLEGSSAVNESMLTGESLPVAKMPSEKVTAGTLNTQSP
;
A
#
# COMPACT_ATOMS: atom_id res chain seq x y z
N MET A 1 -23.08 -7.52 7.82
CA MET A 1 -22.97 -8.99 7.66
C MET A 1 -23.74 -9.75 8.73
N MET A 2 -23.50 -9.52 10.02
CA MET A 2 -24.30 -10.15 11.08
C MET A 2 -25.78 -9.71 11.09
N GLN A 3 -26.05 -8.45 10.74
CA GLN A 3 -27.43 -7.92 10.70
C GLN A 3 -28.25 -8.45 9.52
N THR A 4 -27.66 -8.67 8.35
CA THR A 4 -28.37 -9.26 7.19
C THR A 4 -28.74 -10.73 7.46
N MET A 5 -27.87 -11.46 8.15
CA MET A 5 -28.13 -12.84 8.61
C MET A 5 -29.28 -12.92 9.61
N MET A 6 -29.46 -11.90 10.45
CA MET A 6 -30.58 -11.84 11.40
C MET A 6 -31.94 -11.84 10.69
N PHE A 7 -32.01 -11.26 9.49
CA PHE A 7 -33.22 -11.30 8.66
C PHE A 7 -33.30 -12.58 7.80
N ALA A 8 -32.19 -13.22 7.43
CA ALA A 8 -32.24 -14.43 6.60
C ALA A 8 -32.43 -15.74 7.42
N LEU A 9 -31.96 -15.77 8.67
CA LEU A 9 -31.95 -16.98 9.50
C LEU A 9 -33.36 -17.57 9.76
N PRO A 10 -34.40 -16.77 10.09
CA PRO A 10 -35.73 -17.32 10.35
C PRO A 10 -36.33 -17.97 9.10
N THR A 11 -36.11 -17.40 7.91
CA THR A 11 -36.55 -17.98 6.63
C THR A 11 -35.89 -19.30 6.30
N TYR A 12 -34.64 -19.53 6.70
CA TYR A 12 -33.96 -20.82 6.51
C TYR A 12 -34.39 -21.88 7.52
N LEU A 13 -34.63 -21.51 8.78
CA LEU A 13 -34.95 -22.45 9.86
C LEU A 13 -36.43 -22.81 9.95
N TYR A 14 -37.32 -21.88 9.60
CA TYR A 14 -38.77 -22.00 9.79
C TYR A 14 -39.58 -21.78 8.51
N GLY A 15 -38.97 -22.00 7.33
CA GLY A 15 -39.47 -21.62 6.00
C GLY A 15 -40.83 -22.17 5.54
N GLY A 16 -41.63 -22.81 6.41
CA GLY A 16 -43.01 -23.23 6.15
C GLY A 16 -44.06 -22.75 7.16
N ASP A 17 -43.66 -22.28 8.35
CA ASP A 17 -44.58 -21.95 9.46
C ASP A 17 -44.64 -20.45 9.81
N ILE A 18 -43.98 -19.60 9.02
CA ILE A 18 -43.98 -18.15 9.25
C ILE A 18 -45.19 -17.52 8.56
N GLU A 19 -45.92 -16.71 9.31
CA GLU A 19 -47.05 -15.94 8.79
C GLU A 19 -46.60 -15.07 7.60
N PRO A 20 -47.39 -14.97 6.51
CA PRO A 20 -47.00 -14.25 5.30
C PRO A 20 -46.59 -12.79 5.53
N ASP A 21 -47.19 -12.14 6.53
CA ASP A 21 -46.90 -10.74 6.89
C ASP A 21 -45.51 -10.60 7.53
N PHE A 22 -45.10 -11.53 8.39
CA PHE A 22 -43.76 -11.53 8.97
C PHE A 22 -42.67 -11.85 7.94
N LEU A 23 -42.96 -12.73 6.98
CA LEU A 23 -42.04 -12.99 5.85
C LEU A 23 -41.78 -11.74 5.02
N GLN A 24 -42.82 -10.94 4.73
CA GLN A 24 -42.63 -9.69 3.98
C GLN A 24 -41.76 -8.69 4.75
N ILE A 25 -41.99 -8.49 6.04
CA ILE A 25 -41.17 -7.59 6.87
C ILE A 25 -39.70 -8.02 6.85
N LEU A 26 -39.46 -9.32 6.99
CA LEU A 26 -38.14 -9.91 7.00
C LEU A 26 -37.41 -9.72 5.66
N HIS A 27 -38.13 -9.94 4.56
CA HIS A 27 -37.69 -9.72 3.19
C HIS A 27 -37.33 -8.25 2.91
N TRP A 28 -38.21 -7.32 3.27
CA TRP A 28 -37.95 -5.88 3.14
C TRP A 28 -36.78 -5.42 3.99
N GLY A 29 -36.63 -5.97 5.21
CA GLY A 29 -35.49 -5.72 6.09
C GLY A 29 -34.17 -6.17 5.46
N GLY A 30 -34.14 -7.37 4.87
CA GLY A 30 -32.98 -7.88 4.14
C GLY A 30 -32.60 -7.02 2.93
N PHE A 31 -33.59 -6.58 2.15
CA PHE A 31 -33.38 -5.66 1.02
C PHE A 31 -32.77 -4.32 1.49
N LEU A 32 -33.35 -3.69 2.51
CA LEU A 32 -32.85 -2.41 3.03
C LEU A 32 -31.39 -2.50 3.48
N MET A 33 -31.03 -3.60 4.15
CA MET A 33 -29.69 -3.83 4.67
C MET A 33 -28.64 -4.09 3.57
N VAL A 34 -29.04 -4.62 2.41
CA VAL A 34 -28.12 -4.92 1.30
C VAL A 34 -27.79 -3.68 0.47
N LEU A 35 -28.66 -2.65 0.48
CA LEU A 35 -28.47 -1.41 -0.27
C LEU A 35 -27.11 -0.74 -0.02
N PRO A 36 -26.71 -0.42 1.23
CA PRO A 36 -25.39 0.18 1.46
C PRO A 36 -24.27 -0.74 1.00
N VAL A 37 -24.42 -2.06 1.09
CA VAL A 37 -23.38 -3.00 0.64
C VAL A 37 -23.22 -2.96 -0.88
N VAL A 38 -24.32 -2.99 -1.62
CA VAL A 38 -24.32 -2.99 -3.09
C VAL A 38 -23.93 -1.62 -3.66
N PHE A 39 -24.35 -0.52 -3.05
CA PHE A 39 -24.11 0.82 -3.59
C PHE A 39 -22.83 1.49 -3.07
N TYR A 40 -22.34 1.12 -1.89
CA TYR A 40 -21.12 1.69 -1.31
C TYR A 40 -19.96 0.70 -1.33
N CYS A 41 -20.12 -0.49 -0.74
CA CYS A 41 -19.01 -1.45 -0.64
C CYS A 41 -18.60 -2.04 -2.00
N ALA A 42 -19.53 -2.16 -2.96
CA ALA A 42 -19.24 -2.73 -4.28
C ALA A 42 -18.63 -1.73 -5.29
N VAL A 43 -18.60 -0.43 -4.98
CA VAL A 43 -18.03 0.64 -5.83
C VAL A 43 -16.67 0.29 -6.44
N PRO A 44 -15.66 -0.21 -5.70
CA PRO A 44 -14.36 -0.54 -6.28
C PRO A 44 -14.44 -1.61 -7.39
N PHE A 45 -15.37 -2.58 -7.26
CA PHE A 45 -15.57 -3.61 -8.28
C PHE A 45 -16.27 -3.05 -9.52
N TYR A 46 -17.25 -2.16 -9.36
CA TYR A 46 -17.87 -1.49 -10.51
C TYR A 46 -16.90 -0.60 -11.27
N GLN A 47 -16.07 0.17 -10.56
CA GLN A 47 -15.05 1.00 -11.18
C GLN A 47 -14.00 0.15 -11.91
N GLY A 48 -13.61 -0.99 -11.34
CA GLY A 48 -12.73 -1.97 -11.97
C GLY A 48 -13.33 -2.55 -13.25
N ALA A 49 -14.58 -3.03 -13.18
CA ALA A 49 -15.29 -3.59 -14.32
C ALA A 49 -15.49 -2.58 -15.47
N LEU A 50 -15.84 -1.32 -15.16
CA LEU A 50 -15.97 -0.27 -16.16
C LEU A 50 -14.63 0.04 -16.85
N ARG A 51 -13.52 0.00 -16.09
CA ARG A 51 -12.18 0.19 -16.62
C ARG A 51 -11.77 -0.97 -17.53
N ASP A 52 -12.02 -2.20 -17.10
CA ASP A 52 -11.76 -3.41 -17.87
C ASP A 52 -12.53 -3.41 -19.20
N LEU A 53 -13.82 -3.08 -19.13
CA LEU A 53 -14.69 -2.96 -20.30
C LEU A 53 -14.20 -1.89 -21.27
N LYS A 54 -13.83 -0.69 -20.77
CA LYS A 54 -13.26 0.39 -21.60
C LYS A 54 -11.97 -0.04 -22.29
N ASN A 55 -11.15 -0.83 -21.61
CA ASN A 55 -9.88 -1.32 -22.12
C ASN A 55 -10.01 -2.60 -22.97
N ARG A 56 -11.25 -3.07 -23.23
CA ARG A 56 -11.55 -4.32 -23.95
C ARG A 56 -10.80 -5.52 -23.39
N ARG A 57 -10.66 -5.58 -22.06
CA ARG A 57 -10.06 -6.69 -21.32
C ARG A 57 -11.05 -7.20 -20.29
N VAL A 58 -10.93 -8.47 -19.91
CA VAL A 58 -11.69 -9.04 -18.80
C VAL A 58 -10.73 -9.17 -17.62
N GLY A 59 -10.88 -8.29 -16.64
CA GLY A 59 -10.15 -8.35 -15.38
C GLY A 59 -10.96 -9.01 -14.27
N MET A 60 -10.34 -9.17 -13.11
CA MET A 60 -10.91 -9.82 -11.92
C MET A 60 -12.25 -9.18 -11.49
N ASP A 61 -12.37 -7.86 -11.64
CA ASP A 61 -13.52 -7.10 -11.14
C ASP A 61 -14.75 -7.24 -12.06
N THR A 62 -14.56 -7.62 -13.33
CA THR A 62 -15.63 -7.75 -14.34
C THR A 62 -16.68 -8.83 -14.02
N PRO A 63 -16.31 -10.12 -13.79
CA PRO A 63 -17.28 -11.16 -13.46
C PRO A 63 -17.95 -10.92 -12.10
N ILE A 64 -17.22 -10.33 -11.15
CA ILE A 64 -17.73 -9.99 -9.81
C ILE A 64 -18.84 -8.93 -9.92
N ALA A 65 -18.57 -7.84 -10.64
CA ALA A 65 -19.54 -6.78 -10.86
C ALA A 65 -20.80 -7.31 -11.57
N ALA A 66 -20.64 -8.15 -12.59
CA ALA A 66 -21.75 -8.79 -13.28
C ALA A 66 -22.59 -9.67 -12.34
N ALA A 67 -21.95 -10.50 -11.50
CA ALA A 67 -22.63 -11.34 -10.53
C ALA A 67 -23.44 -10.52 -9.52
N ILE A 68 -22.88 -9.43 -8.99
CA ILE A 68 -23.58 -8.55 -8.03
C ILE A 68 -24.81 -7.92 -8.69
N ILE A 69 -24.67 -7.38 -9.91
CA ILE A 69 -25.77 -6.74 -10.63
C ILE A 69 -26.88 -7.76 -10.95
N MET A 70 -26.52 -8.92 -11.50
CA MET A 70 -27.49 -9.96 -11.85
C MET A 70 -28.23 -10.48 -10.60
N THR A 71 -27.50 -10.74 -9.52
CA THR A 71 -28.11 -11.24 -8.28
C THR A 71 -28.99 -10.19 -7.61
N PHE A 72 -28.60 -8.91 -7.66
CA PHE A 72 -29.40 -7.82 -7.12
C PHE A 72 -30.70 -7.62 -7.90
N ILE A 73 -30.65 -7.66 -9.24
CA ILE A 73 -31.85 -7.58 -10.10
C ILE A 73 -32.77 -8.79 -9.85
N ALA A 74 -32.21 -10.00 -9.79
CA ALA A 74 -32.97 -11.21 -9.46
C ALA A 74 -33.62 -11.13 -8.07
N GLY A 75 -32.92 -10.57 -7.09
CA GLY A 75 -33.46 -10.33 -5.75
C GLY A 75 -34.63 -9.35 -5.75
N ILE A 76 -34.54 -8.24 -6.50
CA ILE A 76 -35.65 -7.29 -6.66
C ILE A 76 -36.85 -7.94 -7.34
N TYR A 77 -36.62 -8.73 -8.39
CA TYR A 77 -37.68 -9.45 -9.08
C TYR A 77 -38.39 -10.46 -8.16
N SER A 78 -37.62 -11.18 -7.34
CA SER A 78 -38.17 -12.10 -6.33
C SER A 78 -39.00 -11.38 -5.27
N LEU A 79 -38.54 -10.20 -4.82
CA LEU A 79 -39.29 -9.36 -3.87
C LEU A 79 -40.59 -8.83 -4.49
N ALA A 80 -40.58 -8.44 -5.77
CA ALA A 80 -41.75 -7.91 -6.47
C ALA A 80 -42.81 -8.98 -6.78
N THR A 81 -42.38 -10.21 -7.06
CA THR A 81 -43.28 -11.34 -7.37
C THR A 81 -43.76 -12.08 -6.12
N ASN A 82 -43.32 -11.65 -4.93
CA ASN A 82 -43.57 -12.30 -3.64
C ASN A 82 -43.29 -13.81 -3.67
N ALA A 83 -42.31 -14.21 -4.50
CA ALA A 83 -41.88 -15.59 -4.60
C ALA A 83 -41.24 -15.94 -3.26
N GLY A 84 -41.96 -16.74 -2.45
CA GLY A 84 -41.55 -17.13 -1.09
C GLY A 84 -40.28 -18.00 -1.01
N GLN A 85 -39.44 -18.00 -2.04
CA GLN A 85 -38.23 -18.80 -2.16
C GLN A 85 -37.01 -17.88 -2.21
N GLY A 86 -36.26 -17.85 -1.10
CA GLY A 86 -34.82 -17.57 -1.03
C GLY A 86 -34.33 -16.27 -1.69
N MET A 87 -34.55 -15.12 -1.03
CA MET A 87 -33.90 -13.88 -1.43
C MET A 87 -32.39 -13.89 -1.09
N TYR A 88 -31.54 -13.95 -2.12
CA TYR A 88 -30.07 -14.05 -2.03
C TYR A 88 -29.34 -12.77 -1.54
N PHE A 89 -30.03 -11.85 -0.87
CA PHE A 89 -29.43 -10.58 -0.44
C PHE A 89 -28.29 -10.79 0.57
N GLU A 90 -28.42 -11.79 1.45
CA GLU A 90 -27.33 -12.14 2.37
C GLU A 90 -26.10 -12.70 1.64
N SER A 91 -26.31 -13.43 0.54
CA SER A 91 -25.24 -14.06 -0.23
C SER A 91 -24.40 -12.99 -0.94
N ILE A 92 -25.05 -11.96 -1.49
CA ILE A 92 -24.36 -10.78 -2.05
C ILE A 92 -23.52 -10.10 -0.97
N ALA A 93 -24.09 -9.92 0.22
CA ALA A 93 -23.40 -9.28 1.33
C ALA A 93 -22.16 -10.10 1.74
N MET A 94 -22.31 -11.40 1.99
CA MET A 94 -21.19 -12.28 2.35
C MET A 94 -20.11 -12.34 1.26
N LEU A 95 -20.52 -12.46 0.00
CA LEU A 95 -19.58 -12.47 -1.12
C LEU A 95 -18.73 -11.20 -1.14
N LEU A 96 -19.38 -10.03 -1.04
CA LEU A 96 -18.68 -8.75 -0.97
C LEU A 96 -17.78 -8.63 0.26
N PHE A 97 -18.20 -9.14 1.42
CA PHE A 97 -17.36 -9.15 2.62
C PHE A 97 -16.05 -9.91 2.39
N PHE A 98 -16.12 -11.15 1.89
CA PHE A 98 -14.94 -11.98 1.68
C PHE A 98 -14.03 -11.40 0.59
N LEU A 99 -14.60 -10.89 -0.50
CA LEU A 99 -13.81 -10.27 -1.57
C LEU A 99 -13.10 -9.00 -1.10
N LEU A 100 -13.79 -8.14 -0.36
CA LEU A 100 -13.19 -6.90 0.15
C LEU A 100 -12.15 -7.20 1.23
N GLY A 101 -12.38 -8.21 2.08
CA GLY A 101 -11.40 -8.71 3.05
C GLY A 101 -10.14 -9.26 2.38
N GLY A 102 -10.30 -10.07 1.32
CA GLY A 102 -9.19 -10.57 0.51
C GLY A 102 -8.39 -9.45 -0.14
N ARG A 103 -9.07 -8.48 -0.76
CA ARG A 103 -8.45 -7.30 -1.38
C ARG A 103 -7.73 -6.42 -0.35
N PHE A 104 -8.27 -6.30 0.86
CA PHE A 104 -7.61 -5.60 1.96
C PHE A 104 -6.31 -6.29 2.38
N MET A 105 -6.33 -7.61 2.54
CA MET A 105 -5.11 -8.40 2.84
C MET A 105 -4.09 -8.30 1.70
N GLU A 106 -4.53 -8.35 0.44
CA GLU A 106 -3.67 -8.17 -0.73
C GLU A 106 -2.98 -6.79 -0.69
N HIS A 107 -3.73 -5.72 -0.38
CA HIS A 107 -3.16 -4.39 -0.27
C HIS A 107 -2.12 -4.27 0.85
N ILE A 108 -2.35 -4.91 2.00
CA ILE A 108 -1.36 -4.95 3.10
C ILE A 108 -0.10 -5.70 2.64
N ALA A 109 -0.25 -6.86 2.01
CA ALA A 109 0.87 -7.66 1.54
C ALA A 109 1.71 -6.90 0.49
N ARG A 110 1.04 -6.22 -0.46
CA ARG A 110 1.70 -5.41 -1.49
C ARG A 110 2.42 -4.19 -0.90
N ARG A 111 1.83 -3.51 0.10
CA ARG A 111 2.51 -2.39 0.79
C ARG A 111 3.78 -2.84 1.47
N LYS A 112 3.72 -3.95 2.23
CA LYS A 112 4.89 -4.51 2.91
C LYS A 112 6.02 -4.90 1.95
N ALA A 113 5.69 -5.34 0.74
CA ALA A 113 6.67 -5.64 -0.31
C ALA A 113 7.26 -4.37 -0.97
N GLY A 114 6.53 -3.25 -1.00
CA GLY A 114 6.96 -2.00 -1.64
C GLY A 114 7.99 -1.18 -0.84
N ASP A 115 8.04 -1.34 0.49
CA ASP A 115 8.88 -0.53 1.39
C ASP A 115 10.39 -0.73 1.21
N ALA A 116 10.83 -1.77 0.49
CA ALA A 116 12.25 -2.03 0.24
C ALA A 116 12.90 -0.95 -0.64
N ALA A 117 12.16 -0.39 -1.60
CA ALA A 117 12.68 0.64 -2.50
C ALA A 117 12.80 2.02 -1.82
N GLU A 118 11.89 2.34 -0.89
CA GLU A 118 11.89 3.65 -0.20
C GLU A 118 13.06 3.78 0.79
N ARG A 119 13.54 2.67 1.35
CA ARG A 119 14.72 2.65 2.24
C ARG A 119 16.01 3.04 1.53
N LEU A 120 16.13 2.77 0.24
CA LEU A 120 17.31 3.16 -0.55
C LEU A 120 17.38 4.68 -0.77
N VAL A 121 16.21 5.35 -0.89
CA VAL A 121 16.14 6.81 -1.13
C VAL A 121 16.44 7.62 0.14
N LYS A 122 16.17 7.08 1.33
CA LYS A 122 16.43 7.77 2.62
C LYS A 122 17.90 7.82 3.03
N LEU A 123 18.80 7.23 2.24
CA LEU A 123 20.22 7.14 2.57
C LEU A 123 21.02 8.40 2.23
N ILE A 124 20.56 9.21 1.27
CA ILE A 124 21.31 10.41 0.88
C ILE A 124 20.87 11.57 1.79
N PRO A 125 21.77 12.12 2.63
CA PRO A 125 21.43 13.24 3.50
C PRO A 125 21.06 14.47 2.67
N ALA A 126 20.11 15.27 3.16
CA ALA A 126 19.68 16.49 2.47
C ALA A 126 20.73 17.63 2.58
N PHE A 127 21.55 17.59 3.63
CA PHE A 127 22.55 18.59 3.97
C PHE A 127 23.92 17.95 4.23
N CYS A 128 24.98 18.72 4.01
CA CYS A 128 26.36 18.33 4.24
C CYS A 128 27.18 19.52 4.75
N HIS A 129 28.33 19.25 5.38
CA HIS A 129 29.29 20.26 5.79
C HIS A 129 30.22 20.58 4.62
N HIS A 130 29.98 21.71 3.94
CA HIS A 130 30.80 22.19 2.84
C HIS A 130 31.95 23.07 3.36
N MET A 131 33.13 22.95 2.74
CA MET A 131 34.36 23.69 3.06
C MET A 131 34.79 24.50 1.83
N PRO A 132 34.23 25.71 1.63
CA PRO A 132 34.48 26.51 0.42
C PRO A 132 35.93 27.02 0.33
N ASP A 133 36.57 27.31 1.47
CA ASP A 133 37.89 27.97 1.55
C ASP A 133 39.02 26.99 1.90
N TYR A 134 38.87 25.70 1.61
CA TYR A 134 39.95 24.71 1.79
C TYR A 134 41.02 24.88 0.69
N PRO A 135 42.33 24.83 1.02
CA PRO A 135 42.94 24.44 2.30
C PRO A 135 43.27 25.61 3.25
N ASP A 136 42.92 26.85 2.89
CA ASP A 136 43.32 28.06 3.63
C ASP A 136 42.60 28.18 4.98
N THR A 137 41.34 27.75 5.06
CA THR A 137 40.52 27.76 6.29
C THR A 137 39.77 26.45 6.45
N GLN A 138 39.74 25.89 7.67
CA GLN A 138 38.97 24.68 8.01
C GLN A 138 37.52 24.97 8.46
N GLU A 139 36.97 26.13 8.11
CA GLU A 139 35.60 26.47 8.45
C GLU A 139 34.61 25.66 7.59
N THR A 140 33.53 25.20 8.25
CA THR A 140 32.46 24.43 7.61
C THR A 140 31.18 25.24 7.58
N CYS A 141 30.43 25.15 6.48
CA CYS A 141 29.08 25.69 6.37
C CYS A 141 28.09 24.59 5.97
N GLU A 142 26.87 24.62 6.51
CA GLU A 142 25.82 23.70 6.07
C GLU A 142 25.34 24.09 4.67
N ALA A 143 25.46 23.16 3.73
CA ALA A 143 24.96 23.30 2.37
C ALA A 143 24.01 22.16 2.03
N ALA A 144 23.01 22.44 1.19
CA ALA A 144 22.16 21.39 0.63
C ALA A 144 22.97 20.58 -0.39
N VAL A 145 22.91 19.24 -0.31
CA VAL A 145 23.68 18.34 -1.19
C VAL A 145 23.41 18.61 -2.68
N VAL A 146 22.18 19.01 -3.01
CA VAL A 146 21.75 19.36 -4.38
C VAL A 146 22.46 20.61 -4.94
N LYS A 147 23.05 21.45 -4.09
CA LYS A 147 23.78 22.66 -4.50
C LYS A 147 25.28 22.43 -4.70
N LEU A 148 25.80 21.26 -4.32
CA LEU A 148 27.22 20.93 -4.49
C LEU A 148 27.58 20.82 -5.97
N LYS A 149 28.79 21.25 -6.30
CA LYS A 149 29.40 21.14 -7.63
C LYS A 149 30.61 20.22 -7.57
N ALA A 150 31.00 19.67 -8.72
CA ALA A 150 32.22 18.89 -8.84
C ALA A 150 33.44 19.76 -8.47
N GLY A 151 34.24 19.28 -7.53
CA GLY A 151 35.40 20.02 -6.99
C GLY A 151 35.14 20.68 -5.63
N ASP A 152 33.88 20.74 -5.18
CA ASP A 152 33.55 21.19 -3.83
C ASP A 152 34.12 20.21 -2.79
N ILE A 153 34.57 20.75 -1.66
CA ILE A 153 35.19 19.98 -0.59
C ILE A 153 34.19 19.88 0.55
N VAL A 154 34.01 18.66 1.07
CA VAL A 154 33.04 18.38 2.13
C VAL A 154 33.71 17.66 3.29
N LEU A 155 33.37 18.06 4.52
CA LEU A 155 33.75 17.36 5.73
C LEU A 155 32.69 16.33 6.09
N VAL A 156 33.09 15.08 6.25
CA VAL A 156 32.20 14.01 6.73
C VAL A 156 32.68 13.55 8.10
N LYS A 157 31.88 13.83 9.14
CA LYS A 157 32.22 13.46 10.52
C LYS A 157 31.98 11.96 10.77
N PRO A 158 32.57 11.38 11.83
CA PRO A 158 32.26 10.02 12.26
C PRO A 158 30.76 9.88 12.56
N GLY A 159 30.14 8.83 12.04
CA GLY A 159 28.70 8.58 12.15
C GLY A 159 27.84 9.28 11.09
N GLU A 160 28.42 10.09 10.22
CA GLU A 160 27.70 10.73 9.11
C GLU A 160 27.74 9.89 7.83
N THR A 161 26.67 9.99 7.03
CA THR A 161 26.59 9.37 5.72
C THR A 161 27.30 10.24 4.69
N ILE A 162 28.06 9.61 3.80
CA ILE A 162 28.77 10.28 2.72
C ILE A 162 27.72 10.82 1.72
N PRO A 163 27.65 12.15 1.49
CA PRO A 163 26.56 12.77 0.73
C PRO A 163 26.67 12.57 -0.79
N VAL A 164 27.90 12.47 -1.31
CA VAL A 164 28.20 12.40 -2.76
C VAL A 164 29.40 11.48 -3.02
N ASP A 165 29.50 10.97 -4.24
CA ASP A 165 30.71 10.24 -4.68
C ASP A 165 31.90 11.18 -4.72
N GLY A 166 33.06 10.72 -4.26
CA GLY A 166 34.25 11.55 -4.18
C GLY A 166 35.53 10.78 -3.92
N THR A 167 36.60 11.53 -3.67
CA THR A 167 37.92 11.01 -3.33
C THR A 167 38.34 11.63 -2.01
N VAL A 168 38.90 10.82 -1.10
CA VAL A 168 39.41 11.31 0.18
C VAL A 168 40.61 12.21 -0.07
N LEU A 169 40.52 13.48 0.35
CA LEU A 169 41.64 14.42 0.27
C LEU A 169 42.56 14.30 1.50
N GLU A 170 41.96 14.20 2.69
CA GLU A 170 42.69 14.20 3.96
C GLU A 170 41.97 13.33 5.00
N GLY A 171 42.73 12.76 5.93
CA GLY A 171 42.23 11.87 6.99
C GLY A 171 42.22 10.38 6.61
N SER A 172 41.99 9.53 7.62
CA SER A 172 41.82 8.08 7.45
C SER A 172 40.68 7.59 8.31
N SER A 173 39.74 6.83 7.75
CA SER A 173 38.62 6.27 8.51
C SER A 173 38.14 4.96 7.88
N ALA A 174 37.26 4.24 8.58
CA ALA A 174 36.57 3.07 8.05
C ALA A 174 35.14 3.44 7.60
N VAL A 175 34.80 3.05 6.37
CA VAL A 175 33.50 3.30 5.75
C VAL A 175 32.72 1.98 5.65
N ASN A 176 31.49 1.98 6.14
CA ASN A 176 30.58 0.85 6.00
C ASN A 176 29.83 0.95 4.67
N GLU A 177 30.16 0.04 3.75
CA GLU A 177 29.58 -0.08 2.42
C GLU A 177 28.51 -1.18 2.31
N SER A 178 28.11 -1.81 3.44
CA SER A 178 27.20 -2.97 3.48
C SER A 178 25.87 -2.76 2.76
N MET A 179 25.38 -1.53 2.71
CA MET A 179 24.13 -1.18 2.04
C MET A 179 24.23 -1.24 0.51
N LEU A 180 25.43 -1.07 -0.05
CA LEU A 180 25.67 -1.11 -1.50
C LEU A 180 26.26 -2.46 -1.93
N THR A 181 27.22 -2.98 -1.16
CA THR A 181 27.98 -4.19 -1.52
C THR A 181 27.44 -5.46 -0.87
N GLY A 182 26.68 -5.33 0.23
CA GLY A 182 26.25 -6.45 1.06
C GLY A 182 27.29 -6.92 2.08
N GLU A 183 28.52 -6.40 2.02
CA GLU A 183 29.63 -6.81 2.89
C GLU A 183 29.55 -6.10 4.24
N SER A 184 29.54 -6.85 5.34
CA SER A 184 29.33 -6.30 6.69
C SER A 184 30.57 -5.63 7.29
N LEU A 185 31.77 -5.93 6.76
CA LEU A 185 33.03 -5.41 7.29
C LEU A 185 33.28 -3.99 6.74
N PRO A 186 33.50 -2.98 7.62
CA PRO A 186 33.91 -1.66 7.18
C PRO A 186 35.24 -1.70 6.41
N VAL A 187 35.31 -0.93 5.32
CA VAL A 187 36.49 -0.81 4.48
C VAL A 187 37.28 0.41 4.91
N ALA A 188 38.57 0.24 5.23
CA ALA A 188 39.45 1.36 5.53
C ALA A 188 39.63 2.24 4.28
N LYS A 189 39.56 3.56 4.46
CA LYS A 189 39.74 4.57 3.42
C LYS A 189 40.89 5.48 3.79
N MET A 190 41.82 5.64 2.85
CA MET A 190 43.01 6.49 2.95
C MET A 190 42.94 7.64 1.93
N PRO A 191 43.77 8.69 2.08
CA PRO A 191 43.85 9.75 1.09
C PRO A 191 44.10 9.20 -0.31
N SER A 192 43.47 9.79 -1.32
CA SER A 192 43.41 9.35 -2.73
C SER A 192 42.51 8.14 -3.04
N GLU A 193 41.87 7.53 -2.03
CA GLU A 193 40.90 6.46 -2.28
C GLU A 193 39.48 7.01 -2.54
N LYS A 194 38.69 6.26 -3.30
CA LYS A 194 37.32 6.63 -3.65
C LYS A 194 36.32 6.25 -2.56
N VAL A 195 35.34 7.12 -2.35
CA VAL A 195 34.19 6.92 -1.48
C VAL A 195 32.89 7.09 -2.26
N THR A 196 31.89 6.32 -1.86
CA THR A 196 30.60 6.24 -2.56
C THR A 196 29.51 6.88 -1.71
N ALA A 197 28.61 7.62 -2.34
CA ALA A 197 27.46 8.23 -1.69
C ALA A 197 26.56 7.19 -1.00
N GLY A 198 25.96 7.57 0.13
CA GLY A 198 25.06 6.70 0.90
C GLY A 198 25.77 5.68 1.80
N THR A 199 27.10 5.62 1.79
CA THR A 199 27.91 4.81 2.72
C THR A 199 28.14 5.55 4.03
N LEU A 200 28.33 4.82 5.14
CA LEU A 200 28.42 5.41 6.48
C LEU A 200 29.88 5.53 6.92
N ASN A 201 30.32 6.73 7.29
CA ASN A 201 31.60 6.89 7.98
C ASN A 201 31.46 6.36 9.41
N THR A 202 32.23 5.35 9.79
CA THR A 202 32.03 4.65 11.10
C THR A 202 33.05 5.03 12.16
N GLN A 203 34.23 5.50 11.75
CA GLN A 203 35.33 5.80 12.66
C GLN A 203 35.78 7.26 12.53
N SER A 204 36.62 7.70 13.47
CA SER A 204 37.37 8.94 13.37
C SER A 204 38.84 8.61 13.12
N PRO A 205 39.57 9.38 12.30
CA PRO A 205 41.01 9.50 12.46
C PRO A 205 41.38 10.03 13.86
#